data_AF-A0A9D9M2L2-F1
#
_entry.id   AF-A0A9D9M2L2-F1
#
_cell.length_a   1.000
_cell.length_b   1.000
_cell.length_c   1.000
_cell.angle_alpha   90.00
_cell.angle_beta   90.00
_cell.angle_gamma   90.00
#
_symmetry.space_group_name_H-M   'P 1'
#
loop_
_entity.id
_entity.type
_entity.pdbx_description
1 polymer ?
#
loop_
_entity_poly.entity_id
_entity_poly.type
_entity_poly.pdbx_seq_one_letter_code
_entity_poly.pdbx_strand_id
1 'polypeptide(L)'
;SHIALRRLNGSEASNYYGPFDGVDVLLNDERCLVIHASLVCEETIVTNDIAEFGPDGRCFRILGRKDNVICSGGIKIQIEELERLLKPYIPVPFMVTKVKDEKFGEVGVLIISRKEEGGRRKENSSEEQDFRINSRTTVLP
;
A
#
# COMPACT_ATOMS: atom_id res chain seq x y z
N SER A 1 -3.53 -17.62 4.72
CA SER A 1 -2.27 -18.31 5.06
C SER A 1 -1.12 -17.31 5.08
N HIS A 2 -0.15 -17.48 5.98
CA HIS A 2 1.03 -16.60 6.08
C HIS A 2 2.24 -17.32 5.46
N ILE A 3 3.00 -16.64 4.59
CA ILE A 3 4.10 -17.24 3.81
C ILE A 3 5.49 -16.66 4.14
N ALA A 4 5.53 -15.52 4.83
CA ALA A 4 6.75 -14.80 5.15
C ALA A 4 6.55 -13.90 6.38
N LEU A 5 7.64 -13.52 7.04
CA LEU A 5 7.63 -12.59 8.18
C LEU A 5 8.57 -11.41 7.94
N ARG A 6 8.18 -10.24 8.46
CA ARG A 6 9.00 -9.03 8.49
C ARG A 6 9.10 -8.52 9.92
N ARG A 7 10.32 -8.24 10.38
CA ARG A 7 10.55 -7.56 11.66
C ARG A 7 10.33 -6.05 11.52
N LEU A 8 9.33 -5.53 12.23
CA LEU A 8 8.97 -4.12 12.18
C LEU A 8 9.74 -3.24 13.18
N ASN A 9 10.20 -3.81 14.30
CA ASN A 9 10.80 -3.06 15.42
C ASN A 9 12.06 -3.76 15.96
N GLY A 10 12.89 -2.99 16.69
CA GLY A 10 14.13 -3.47 17.33
C GLY A 10 15.38 -3.28 16.48
N SER A 11 16.53 -3.73 16.98
CA SER A 11 17.83 -3.64 16.27
C SER A 11 17.85 -4.45 14.97
N GLU A 12 17.00 -5.48 14.89
CA GLU A 12 16.85 -6.38 13.75
C GLU A 12 15.66 -6.00 12.83
N ALA A 13 15.16 -4.76 12.92
CA ALA A 13 14.08 -4.29 12.05
C ALA A 13 14.54 -4.25 10.60
N SER A 14 13.70 -4.74 9.69
CA SER A 14 14.01 -4.83 8.26
C SER A 14 12.83 -4.41 7.40
N ASN A 15 13.13 -3.89 6.21
CA ASN A 15 12.13 -3.63 5.18
C ASN A 15 11.81 -4.86 4.32
N TYR A 16 12.52 -5.97 4.55
CA TYR A 16 12.36 -7.20 3.80
C TYR A 16 11.57 -8.25 4.58
N TYR A 17 10.79 -9.03 3.85
CA TYR A 17 10.08 -10.22 4.28
C TYR A 17 10.98 -11.44 4.06
N GLY A 18 11.19 -12.22 5.11
CA GLY A 18 11.84 -13.52 5.05
C GLY A 18 10.79 -14.62 4.81
N PRO A 19 10.84 -15.34 3.69
CA PRO A 19 9.95 -16.49 3.45
C PRO A 19 10.20 -17.61 4.47
N PHE A 20 9.16 -18.36 4.81
CA PHE A 20 9.30 -19.54 5.66
C PHE A 20 10.08 -20.67 4.97
N ASP A 21 10.60 -21.61 5.74
CA ASP A 21 11.23 -22.80 5.17
C ASP A 21 10.18 -23.62 4.37
N GLY A 22 10.55 -24.02 3.15
CA GLY A 22 9.62 -24.66 2.20
C GLY A 22 8.74 -23.70 1.42
N VAL A 23 8.99 -22.39 1.49
CA VAL A 23 8.40 -21.38 0.61
C VAL A 23 9.50 -20.81 -0.30
N ASP A 24 9.38 -21.07 -1.59
CA ASP A 24 10.23 -20.45 -2.61
C ASP A 24 9.49 -19.26 -3.24
N VAL A 25 10.23 -18.20 -3.49
CA VAL A 25 9.71 -16.96 -4.07
C VAL A 25 10.53 -16.59 -5.29
N LEU A 26 9.84 -16.18 -6.35
CA LEU A 26 10.41 -15.75 -7.62
C LEU A 26 9.73 -14.44 -8.06
N LEU A 27 10.29 -13.81 -9.09
CA LEU A 27 9.65 -12.70 -9.79
C LEU A 27 9.35 -13.13 -11.22
N ASN A 28 8.18 -12.79 -11.73
CA ASN A 28 7.86 -12.95 -13.16
C ASN A 28 8.45 -11.79 -13.99
N ASP A 29 8.21 -11.81 -15.30
CA ASP A 29 8.69 -10.78 -16.24
C ASP A 29 8.17 -9.36 -15.93
N GLU A 30 7.02 -9.27 -15.25
CA GLU A 30 6.40 -8.01 -14.79
C GLU A 30 6.90 -7.58 -13.40
N ARG A 31 7.88 -8.29 -12.82
CA ARG A 31 8.37 -8.12 -11.45
C ARG A 31 7.33 -8.36 -10.36
N CYS A 32 6.27 -9.12 -10.66
CA CYS A 32 5.32 -9.56 -9.67
C CYS A 32 5.82 -10.80 -8.93
N LEU A 33 5.48 -10.87 -7.64
CA LEU A 33 5.86 -11.99 -6.78
C LEU A 33 5.14 -13.29 -7.21
N VAL A 34 5.94 -14.33 -7.41
CA VAL A 34 5.49 -15.70 -7.66
C VAL A 34 5.89 -16.54 -6.47
N ILE A 35 4.95 -17.28 -5.90
CA ILE A 35 5.12 -18.03 -4.66
C ILE A 35 4.91 -19.52 -4.96
N HIS A 36 5.89 -20.33 -4.57
CA HIS A 36 5.80 -21.78 -4.51
C HIS A 36 5.84 -22.20 -3.05
N ALA A 37 4.75 -22.77 -2.55
CA ALA A 37 4.65 -23.15 -1.15
C ALA A 37 3.96 -24.51 -1.05
N SER A 38 4.69 -25.59 -1.29
CA SER A 38 4.16 -26.97 -1.38
C SER A 38 3.41 -27.42 -0.13
N LEU A 39 3.69 -26.81 1.02
CA LEU A 39 3.01 -27.08 2.30
C LEU A 39 1.65 -26.37 2.44
N VAL A 40 1.33 -25.42 1.56
CA VAL A 40 0.13 -24.58 1.62
C VAL A 40 -0.73 -24.75 0.36
N CYS A 41 -0.11 -24.87 -0.81
CA CYS A 41 -0.76 -25.06 -2.10
C CYS A 41 0.17 -25.83 -3.02
N GLU A 42 -0.34 -26.85 -3.72
CA GLU A 42 0.44 -27.57 -4.74
C GLU A 42 0.67 -26.71 -6.00
N GLU A 43 -0.21 -25.73 -6.24
CA GLU A 43 -0.12 -24.84 -7.39
C GLU A 43 0.74 -23.61 -7.12
N THR A 44 1.36 -23.11 -8.18
CA THR A 44 2.12 -21.86 -8.17
C THR A 44 1.19 -20.67 -8.07
N ILE A 45 1.41 -19.79 -7.09
CA ILE A 45 0.60 -18.60 -6.88
C ILE A 45 1.31 -17.39 -7.50
N VAL A 46 0.72 -16.83 -8.55
CA VAL A 46 1.17 -15.56 -9.15
C VAL A 46 0.37 -14.43 -8.52
N THR A 47 1.05 -13.47 -7.87
CA THR A 47 0.39 -12.29 -7.30
C THR A 47 0.46 -11.08 -8.22
N ASN A 48 -0.22 -9.99 -7.83
CA ASN A 48 -0.13 -8.69 -8.50
C ASN A 48 0.83 -7.74 -7.76
N ASP A 49 1.55 -8.22 -6.74
CA ASP A 49 2.43 -7.40 -5.93
C ASP A 49 3.78 -7.27 -6.63
N ILE A 50 4.15 -6.05 -7.02
CA ILE A 50 5.46 -5.73 -7.57
C ILE A 50 6.46 -5.80 -6.42
N ALA A 51 7.50 -6.61 -6.57
CA ALA A 51 8.48 -6.85 -5.52
C ALA A 51 9.92 -6.76 -6.04
N GLU A 52 10.86 -6.64 -5.10
CA GLU A 52 12.28 -6.78 -5.36
C GLU A 52 12.92 -7.69 -4.29
N PHE A 53 13.97 -8.41 -4.70
CA PHE A 53 14.77 -9.20 -3.76
C PHE A 53 15.79 -8.34 -3.03
N GLY A 54 16.03 -8.69 -1.77
CA GLY A 54 17.10 -8.12 -0.97
C GLY A 54 18.48 -8.64 -1.41
N PRO A 55 19.55 -8.10 -0.80
CA PRO A 55 20.92 -8.45 -1.16
C PRO A 55 21.27 -9.94 -0.97
N ASP A 56 20.54 -10.64 -0.09
CA ASP A 56 20.70 -12.05 0.20
C ASP A 56 20.04 -12.96 -0.85
N GLY A 57 19.26 -12.39 -1.78
CA GLY A 57 18.52 -13.12 -2.81
C GLY A 57 17.38 -14.00 -2.30
N ARG A 58 17.16 -14.06 -0.97
CA ARG A 58 16.13 -14.89 -0.33
C ARG A 58 14.98 -14.04 0.22
N CYS A 59 15.29 -12.89 0.81
CA CYS A 59 14.27 -12.00 1.32
C CYS A 59 13.77 -11.07 0.22
N PHE A 60 12.52 -10.61 0.32
CA PHE A 60 11.92 -9.71 -0.69
C PHE A 60 11.19 -8.55 -0.02
N ARG A 61 10.96 -7.44 -0.74
CA ARG A 61 10.06 -6.37 -0.30
C ARG A 61 9.06 -6.01 -1.39
N ILE A 62 7.87 -5.63 -0.97
CA ILE A 62 6.82 -5.17 -1.89
C ILE A 62 7.03 -3.68 -2.16
N LEU A 63 7.06 -3.33 -3.45
CA LEU A 63 7.18 -1.96 -3.95
C LEU A 63 5.81 -1.33 -4.20
N GLY A 64 4.80 -2.14 -4.53
CA GLY A 64 3.45 -1.69 -4.83
C GLY A 64 2.64 -2.81 -5.46
N ARG A 65 1.47 -2.49 -6.03
CA ARG A 65 0.69 -3.46 -6.80
C ARG A 65 0.48 -2.99 -8.22
N LYS A 66 0.58 -3.90 -9.19
CA LYS A 66 0.37 -3.56 -10.60
C LYS A 66 -1.07 -3.16 -10.94
N ASP A 67 -2.02 -3.57 -10.12
CA ASP A 67 -3.44 -3.31 -10.29
C ASP A 67 -3.95 -2.12 -9.45
N ASN A 68 -3.06 -1.41 -8.75
CA ASN A 68 -3.35 -0.13 -8.09
C ASN A 68 -3.45 1.01 -9.11
N VAL A 69 -4.50 0.95 -9.94
CA VAL A 69 -4.74 1.89 -11.03
C VAL A 69 -6.04 2.65 -10.79
N ILE A 70 -6.04 3.97 -10.99
CA ILE A 70 -7.24 4.80 -11.07
C ILE A 70 -7.65 4.90 -12.54
N CYS A 71 -8.88 4.52 -12.87
CA CYS A 71 -9.47 4.65 -14.20
C CYS A 71 -10.39 5.89 -14.23
N SER A 72 -9.83 7.06 -14.48
CA SER A 72 -10.58 8.33 -14.50
C SER A 72 -10.77 8.84 -15.92
N GLY A 73 -12.03 8.93 -16.38
CA GLY A 73 -12.37 9.47 -17.69
C GLY A 73 -11.73 8.75 -18.87
N GLY A 74 -11.43 7.45 -18.73
CA GLY A 74 -10.70 6.65 -19.74
C GLY A 74 -9.18 6.72 -19.63
N ILE A 75 -8.63 7.47 -18.67
CA ILE A 75 -7.20 7.56 -18.39
C ILE A 75 -6.85 6.61 -17.23
N LYS A 76 -5.80 5.79 -17.43
CA LYS A 76 -5.26 4.90 -16.40
C LYS A 76 -4.10 5.58 -15.69
N ILE A 77 -4.22 5.77 -14.38
CA ILE A 77 -3.23 6.43 -13.53
C ILE A 77 -2.68 5.38 -12.54
N GLN A 78 -1.38 5.12 -12.61
CA GLN A 78 -0.68 4.25 -11.64
C GLN A 78 -0.48 5.01 -10.32
N ILE A 79 -1.08 4.52 -9.23
CA ILE A 79 -1.09 5.22 -7.94
C ILE A 79 0.34 5.41 -7.42
N GLU A 80 1.17 4.38 -7.49
CA GLU A 80 2.54 4.39 -7.00
C GLU A 80 3.40 5.44 -7.72
N GLU A 81 3.18 5.60 -9.03
CA GLU A 81 3.88 6.61 -9.83
C GLU A 81 3.42 8.03 -9.43
N LEU A 82 2.11 8.22 -9.24
CA LEU A 82 1.55 9.48 -8.79
C LEU A 82 2.06 9.84 -7.38
N GLU A 83 2.09 8.89 -6.45
CA GLU A 83 2.66 9.12 -5.11
C GLU A 83 4.14 9.47 -5.16
N ARG A 84 4.92 8.81 -6.03
CA ARG A 84 6.33 9.12 -6.24
C ARG A 84 6.54 10.54 -6.74
N LEU A 85 5.67 11.02 -7.64
CA LEU A 85 5.68 12.40 -8.15
C LEU A 85 5.26 13.43 -7.09
N LEU A 86 4.29 13.08 -6.23
CA LEU A 86 3.78 13.98 -5.17
C LEU A 86 4.72 14.06 -3.95
N LYS A 87 5.55 13.04 -3.72
CA LYS A 87 6.40 12.92 -2.53
C LYS A 87 7.31 14.14 -2.23
N PRO A 88 7.92 14.81 -3.22
CA PRO A 88 8.71 16.03 -2.96
C PRO A 88 7.87 17.24 -2.52
N TYR A 89 6.57 17.26 -2.83
CA TYR A 89 5.69 18.41 -2.62
C TYR A 89 4.84 18.29 -1.35
N ILE A 90 4.64 17.08 -0.82
CA ILE A 90 3.83 16.82 0.37
C ILE A 90 4.76 16.32 1.49
N PRO A 91 5.21 17.20 2.42
CA PRO A 91 6.21 16.87 3.44
C PRO A 91 5.64 16.10 4.64
N VAL A 92 4.46 15.50 4.50
CA VAL A 92 3.75 14.77 5.54
C VAL A 92 3.30 13.42 4.99
N PRO A 93 3.09 12.38 5.82
CA PRO A 93 2.62 11.10 5.31
C PRO A 93 1.25 11.26 4.65
N PHE A 94 1.16 10.78 3.41
CA PHE A 94 -0.05 10.79 2.61
C PHE A 94 -0.22 9.45 1.88
N MET A 95 -1.42 9.23 1.36
CA MET A 95 -1.78 8.10 0.53
C MET A 95 -2.72 8.58 -0.58
N VAL A 96 -2.54 8.06 -1.79
CA VAL A 96 -3.48 8.25 -2.88
C VAL A 96 -4.34 6.99 -3.03
N THR A 97 -5.64 7.18 -3.16
CA THR A 97 -6.63 6.12 -3.39
C THR A 97 -7.66 6.59 -4.41
N LYS A 98 -8.75 5.84 -4.58
CA LYS A 98 -9.80 6.14 -5.54
C LYS A 98 -11.19 5.86 -5.00
N VAL A 99 -12.17 6.60 -5.51
CA VAL A 99 -13.60 6.36 -5.27
C VAL A 99 -14.35 6.36 -6.59
N LYS A 100 -15.51 5.69 -6.63
CA LYS A 100 -16.37 5.69 -7.79
C LYS A 100 -16.97 7.08 -8.01
N ASP A 101 -17.07 7.47 -9.27
CA ASP A 101 -17.66 8.74 -9.71
C ASP A 101 -18.56 8.50 -10.93
N GLU A 102 -19.72 9.16 -10.97
CA GLU A 102 -20.70 8.95 -12.04
C GLU A 102 -20.24 9.48 -13.40
N LYS A 103 -19.40 10.52 -13.41
CA LYS A 103 -18.95 11.19 -14.63
C LYS A 103 -17.65 10.59 -15.16
N PHE A 104 -16.72 10.27 -14.28
CA PHE A 104 -15.36 9.84 -14.64
C PHE A 104 -15.10 8.35 -14.39
N GLY A 105 -16.07 7.62 -13.82
CA GLY A 105 -15.92 6.22 -13.43
C GLY A 105 -15.19 6.09 -12.10
N GLU A 106 -13.92 6.52 -12.04
CA GLU A 106 -13.14 6.63 -10.81
C GLU A 106 -12.48 8.01 -10.71
N VAL A 107 -12.35 8.55 -9.50
CA VAL A 107 -11.59 9.78 -9.23
C VAL A 107 -10.56 9.54 -8.15
N GLY A 108 -9.43 10.24 -8.26
CA GLY A 108 -8.34 10.14 -7.29
C GLY A 108 -8.66 10.89 -6.00
N VAL A 109 -8.30 10.28 -4.88
CA VAL A 109 -8.49 10.83 -3.54
C VAL A 109 -7.16 10.83 -2.82
N LEU A 110 -6.78 11.99 -2.31
CA LEU A 110 -5.59 12.17 -1.50
C LEU A 110 -5.96 12.22 -0.02
N ILE A 111 -5.37 11.32 0.76
CA ILE A 111 -5.50 11.26 2.21
C ILE A 111 -4.19 11.75 2.81
N ILE A 112 -4.26 12.76 3.68
CA ILE A 112 -3.08 13.33 4.33
C ILE A 112 -3.20 13.18 5.85
N SER A 113 -2.14 12.70 6.49
CA SER A 113 -2.05 12.68 7.95
C SER A 113 -1.54 14.03 8.47
N ARG A 114 -2.24 14.59 9.46
CA ARG A 114 -1.80 15.77 10.19
C ARG A 114 -1.51 15.38 11.63
N LYS A 115 -0.33 15.74 12.14
CA LYS A 115 -0.11 15.71 13.59
C LYS A 115 -0.88 16.88 14.21
N GLU A 116 -1.78 16.58 15.14
CA GLU A 116 -2.33 17.63 16.00
C GLU A 116 -1.23 18.07 16.97
N GLU A 117 -0.80 19.32 16.87
CA GLU A 117 -0.06 19.96 17.96
C GLU A 117 -1.08 20.25 19.08
N GLY A 118 -0.85 19.67 20.27
CA GLY A 118 -1.83 19.55 21.34
C GLY A 118 -2.60 20.84 21.66
N GLY A 119 -3.90 20.84 21.35
CA GLY A 119 -4.86 21.86 21.73
C GLY A 119 -6.01 21.25 22.54
N ARG A 120 -6.10 21.65 23.81
CA ARG A 120 -7.16 21.36 24.81
C ARG A 120 -8.54 21.00 24.20
N ARG A 121 -9.01 19.77 24.46
CA ARG A 121 -10.42 19.39 24.27
C ARG A 121 -11.31 20.27 25.17
N LYS A 122 -12.34 20.88 24.59
CA LYS A 122 -13.61 21.09 25.29
C LYS A 122 -14.63 20.13 24.69
N GLU A 123 -15.11 19.23 25.53
CA GLU A 123 -16.28 18.40 25.27
C GLU A 123 -17.51 19.29 25.03
N ASN A 124 -18.32 18.93 24.04
CA ASN A 124 -19.76 18.90 24.16
C ASN A 124 -20.31 17.84 23.19
N SER A 125 -21.17 16.99 23.76
CA SER A 125 -22.02 15.97 23.13
C SER A 125 -22.84 16.55 21.96
N SER A 126 -23.17 15.82 20.89
CA SER A 126 -23.96 14.59 20.86
C SER A 126 -23.93 13.97 19.43
N GLU A 127 -23.88 12.64 19.40
CA GLU A 127 -24.33 11.70 18.35
C GLU A 127 -24.21 12.05 16.85
N GLU A 128 -23.13 11.55 16.23
CA GLU A 128 -23.14 10.82 14.95
C GLU A 128 -21.85 9.98 14.91
N GLN A 129 -21.98 8.64 14.96
CA GLN A 129 -20.84 7.72 14.84
C GLN A 129 -20.38 7.65 13.39
N ASP A 130 -19.77 8.73 12.92
CA ASP A 130 -19.01 8.74 11.67
C ASP A 130 -17.54 8.55 12.00
N PHE A 131 -16.90 7.69 11.20
CA PHE A 131 -15.53 7.23 11.30
C PHE A 131 -14.55 8.41 11.15
N ARG A 132 -14.40 9.20 12.22
CA ARG A 132 -13.43 10.29 12.33
C ARG A 132 -12.02 9.70 12.48
N ILE A 133 -11.42 9.37 11.36
CA ILE A 133 -9.96 9.48 11.23
C ILE A 133 -9.66 10.96 11.03
N ASN A 134 -8.72 11.51 11.80
CA ASN A 134 -8.25 12.91 11.73
C ASN A 134 -7.50 13.25 10.41
N SER A 135 -7.93 12.71 9.27
CA SER A 135 -7.38 12.92 7.94
C SER A 135 -8.33 13.79 7.11
N ARG A 136 -7.85 14.94 6.61
CA ARG A 136 -8.60 15.67 5.58
C ARG A 136 -8.49 14.91 4.27
N THR A 137 -9.61 14.35 3.82
CA THR A 137 -9.76 13.78 2.48
C THR A 137 -9.89 14.93 1.48
N THR A 138 -8.99 15.02 0.51
CA THR A 138 -9.10 15.97 -0.60
C THR A 138 -9.21 15.19 -1.91
N VAL A 139 -10.26 15.43 -2.68
CA VAL A 139 -10.40 14.86 -4.02
C VAL A 139 -9.40 15.57 -4.93
N LEU A 140 -8.57 14.82 -5.65
CA LEU A 140 -7.68 15.39 -6.65
C LEU A 140 -8.51 15.74 -7.90
N PRO A 141 -8.33 16.94 -8.48
CA PRO A 141 -9.05 17.35 -9.69
C PRO A 141 -8.61 16.58 -10.94
#